data_AF-A0A150WN56-F1
#
_entry.id   AF-A0A150WN56-F1
#
_cell.length_a   1.000
_cell.length_b   1.000
_cell.length_c   1.000
_cell.angle_alpha   90.00
_cell.angle_beta   90.00
_cell.angle_gamma   90.00
#
_symmetry.space_group_name_H-M   'P 1'
#
loop_
_entity.id
_entity.type
_entity.pdbx_description
1 polymer ?
#
loop_
_entity_poly.entity_id
_entity_poly.type
_entity_poly.pdbx_seq_one_letter_code
_entity_poly.pdbx_strand_id
1 'polypeptide(L)'
;MIRAMYKDLSNRGQFYIVEYYDTMWISIGDVTLAKDTMPIVIGNSRYRGKGIAKAVVLHLLQLARASKWEKITLKEIYRDNLASQKLYQSCGFKKISENDESFIFEIRLQ
;
A
#
# COMPACT_ATOMS: atom_id res chain seq x y z
N MET A 1 -9.40 -0.85 -10.59
CA MET A 1 -10.33 -0.28 -9.59
C MET A 1 -10.01 -0.92 -8.25
N ILE A 2 -10.18 -0.20 -7.14
CA ILE A 2 -9.99 -0.75 -5.79
C ILE A 2 -11.37 -0.91 -5.17
N ARG A 3 -11.66 -2.07 -4.58
CA ARG A 3 -12.95 -2.34 -3.95
C ARG A 3 -12.77 -2.66 -2.46
N ALA A 4 -13.52 -1.97 -1.60
CA ALA A 4 -13.46 -2.18 -0.16
C ALA A 4 -14.19 -3.45 0.25
N MET A 5 -13.60 -4.25 1.15
CA MET A 5 -14.26 -5.40 1.78
C MET A 5 -13.97 -5.38 3.28
N TYR A 6 -15.01 -5.30 4.11
CA TYR A 6 -14.90 -5.35 5.57
C TYR A 6 -15.63 -6.57 6.11
N LYS A 7 -14.96 -7.36 6.97
CA LYS A 7 -15.61 -8.43 7.73
C LYS A 7 -15.60 -8.17 9.24
N ASP A 8 -14.54 -7.56 9.77
CA ASP A 8 -14.51 -6.83 11.06
C ASP A 8 -13.11 -6.21 11.23
N LEU A 9 -12.96 -4.88 11.11
CA LEU A 9 -11.67 -4.19 11.21
C LEU A 9 -11.82 -2.89 12.00
N SER A 10 -12.69 -2.93 12.99
CA SER A 10 -13.23 -1.80 13.77
C SER A 10 -12.19 -0.95 14.54
N ASN A 11 -10.88 -1.18 14.39
CA ASN A 11 -9.88 -0.23 14.90
C ASN A 11 -8.46 -0.27 14.27
N ARG A 12 -8.16 -1.10 13.25
CA ARG A 12 -6.75 -1.30 12.81
C ARG A 12 -6.42 -0.93 11.36
N GLY A 13 -7.40 -0.83 10.46
CA GLY A 13 -7.13 -0.50 9.06
C GLY A 13 -8.28 -0.80 8.11
N GLN A 14 -8.07 -0.57 6.83
CA GLN A 14 -9.06 -0.77 5.77
C GLN A 14 -8.53 -1.79 4.76
N PHE A 15 -9.27 -2.87 4.54
CA PHE A 15 -8.88 -3.93 3.60
C PHE A 15 -9.60 -3.75 2.25
N TYR A 16 -8.84 -3.94 1.17
CA TYR A 16 -9.32 -3.76 -0.18
C TYR A 16 -8.85 -4.87 -1.11
N ILE A 17 -9.70 -5.23 -2.05
CA ILE A 17 -9.34 -6.03 -3.23
C ILE A 17 -8.89 -5.09 -4.34
N VAL A 18 -7.79 -5.47 -5.00
CA VAL A 18 -7.29 -4.80 -6.20
C VAL A 18 -7.84 -5.53 -7.42
N GLU A 19 -8.68 -4.84 -8.18
CA GLU A 19 -9.28 -5.37 -9.40
C GLU A 19 -8.69 -4.70 -10.64
N TYR A 20 -8.39 -5.49 -11.66
CA TYR A 20 -7.98 -5.03 -12.98
C TYR A 20 -9.08 -5.33 -13.99
N TYR A 21 -9.39 -4.34 -14.83
CA TYR A 21 -10.34 -4.52 -15.93
C TYR A 21 -9.56 -4.80 -17.22
N ASP A 22 -9.88 -5.92 -17.87
CA ASP A 22 -9.37 -6.30 -19.18
C ASP A 22 -10.57 -6.40 -20.15
N THR A 23 -11.18 -7.59 -20.22
CA THR A 23 -12.52 -7.81 -20.80
C THR A 23 -13.60 -7.96 -19.72
N MET A 24 -13.18 -8.30 -18.51
CA MET A 24 -14.00 -8.38 -17.29
C MET A 24 -13.16 -7.95 -16.08
N TRP A 25 -13.83 -7.70 -14.95
CA TRP A 25 -13.14 -7.43 -13.68
C TRP A 25 -12.50 -8.70 -13.13
N ILE A 26 -11.21 -8.62 -12.82
CA ILE A 26 -10.44 -9.73 -12.26
C ILE A 26 -9.77 -9.24 -10.99
N SER A 27 -9.96 -9.96 -9.88
CA SER A 27 -9.17 -9.75 -8.66
C SER A 27 -7.74 -10.20 -8.91
N ILE A 28 -6.79 -9.27 -8.74
CA ILE A 28 -5.37 -9.51 -9.01
C ILE A 28 -4.51 -9.43 -7.75
N GLY A 29 -5.11 -9.12 -6.61
CA GLY A 29 -4.42 -8.90 -5.36
C GLY A 29 -5.26 -8.17 -4.33
N ASP A 30 -4.60 -7.76 -3.26
CA ASP A 30 -5.20 -7.08 -2.13
C ASP A 30 -4.24 -6.04 -1.54
N VAL A 31 -4.81 -5.13 -0.77
CA VAL A 31 -4.06 -4.10 -0.04
C VAL A 31 -4.78 -3.75 1.25
N THR A 32 -4.01 -3.46 2.30
CA THR A 32 -4.53 -2.86 3.53
C THR A 32 -4.03 -1.44 3.67
N LEU A 33 -4.89 -0.50 4.08
CA LEU A 33 -4.54 0.86 4.48
C LEU A 33 -4.67 0.99 6.00
N ALA A 34 -3.54 1.11 6.71
CA ALA A 34 -3.48 1.41 8.13
C ALA A 34 -2.48 2.55 8.40
N LYS A 35 -2.52 3.12 9.61
CA LYS A 35 -1.59 4.21 10.00
C LYS A 35 -0.15 3.74 10.15
N ASP A 36 0.04 2.49 10.55
CA ASP A 36 1.33 1.88 10.89
C ASP A 36 1.81 0.80 9.89
N THR A 37 0.97 0.43 8.92
CA THR A 37 1.31 -0.55 7.89
C THR A 37 0.45 -0.40 6.63
N MET A 38 0.95 -0.86 5.48
CA MET A 38 0.20 -0.87 4.22
C MET A 38 0.57 -2.06 3.33
N PRO A 39 0.43 -3.32 3.77
CA PRO A 39 0.78 -4.47 2.93
C PRO A 39 0.00 -4.45 1.62
N ILE A 40 0.69 -4.70 0.51
CA ILE A 40 0.10 -4.80 -0.83
C ILE A 40 0.68 -6.02 -1.54
N VAL A 41 -0.20 -6.84 -2.12
CA VAL A 41 0.18 -8.02 -2.89
C VAL A 41 -0.46 -7.94 -4.27
N ILE A 42 0.35 -8.09 -5.31
CA ILE A 42 -0.13 -8.35 -6.68
C ILE A 42 0.19 -9.81 -6.98
N GLY A 43 -0.81 -10.68 -6.85
CA GLY A 43 -0.65 -12.14 -6.83
C GLY A 43 -0.10 -12.68 -8.14
N ASN A 44 -0.71 -12.29 -9.27
CA ASN A 44 -0.31 -12.79 -10.59
C ASN A 44 0.82 -11.92 -11.20
N SER A 45 1.93 -12.56 -11.55
CA SER A 45 3.14 -11.93 -12.09
C SER A 45 2.90 -11.14 -13.38
N ARG A 46 1.89 -11.48 -14.18
CA ARG A 46 1.52 -10.76 -15.42
C ARG A 46 1.11 -9.31 -15.20
N TYR A 47 0.78 -8.95 -13.95
CA TYR A 47 0.36 -7.61 -13.53
C TYR A 47 1.45 -6.86 -12.76
N ARG A 48 2.59 -7.50 -12.47
CA ARG A 48 3.73 -6.85 -11.81
C ARG A 48 4.50 -6.00 -12.82
N GLY A 49 5.25 -5.02 -12.33
CA GLY A 49 6.05 -4.12 -13.18
C GLY A 49 5.26 -3.11 -14.04
N LYS A 50 3.92 -3.14 -14.00
CA LYS A 50 3.04 -2.26 -14.77
C LYS A 50 2.59 -0.99 -14.05
N GLY A 51 3.21 -0.67 -12.90
CA GLY A 51 2.82 0.49 -12.09
C GLY A 51 1.49 0.35 -11.33
N ILE A 52 0.83 -0.81 -11.38
CA ILE A 52 -0.48 -1.04 -10.71
C ILE A 52 -0.39 -0.80 -9.20
N ALA A 53 0.61 -1.39 -8.53
CA ALA A 53 0.80 -1.20 -7.10
C ALA A 53 1.02 0.29 -6.74
N LYS A 54 1.75 1.04 -7.58
CA LYS A 54 1.97 2.48 -7.41
C LYS A 54 0.67 3.26 -7.53
N ALA A 55 -0.13 2.98 -8.56
CA ALA A 55 -1.44 3.61 -8.73
C ALA A 55 -2.35 3.33 -7.53
N VAL A 56 -2.31 2.10 -7.00
CA VAL A 56 -3.08 1.71 -5.82
C VAL A 56 -2.65 2.49 -4.58
N VAL A 57 -1.35 2.51 -4.26
CA VAL A 57 -0.82 3.26 -3.11
C VAL A 57 -1.18 4.74 -3.22
N LEU A 58 -0.99 5.36 -4.39
CA LEU A 58 -1.32 6.79 -4.59
C LEU A 58 -2.82 7.07 -4.34
N HIS A 59 -3.71 6.19 -4.77
CA HIS A 59 -5.14 6.32 -4.48
C HIS A 59 -5.44 6.19 -2.98
N LEU A 60 -4.83 5.23 -2.28
CA LEU A 60 -4.98 5.09 -0.84
C LEU A 60 -4.47 6.32 -0.07
N LEU A 61 -3.37 6.95 -0.53
CA LEU A 61 -2.89 8.21 0.04
C LEU A 61 -3.90 9.35 -0.16
N GLN A 62 -4.67 9.37 -1.26
CA GLN A 62 -5.76 10.32 -1.43
C GLN A 62 -6.91 10.06 -0.44
N LEU A 63 -7.29 8.80 -0.23
CA LEU A 63 -8.29 8.43 0.77
C LEU A 63 -7.86 8.81 2.19
N ALA A 64 -6.59 8.59 2.54
CA ALA A 64 -6.04 8.99 3.84
C ALA A 64 -6.05 10.52 4.03
N ARG A 65 -5.69 11.30 3.00
CA ARG A 65 -5.80 12.78 3.02
C ARG A 65 -7.25 13.24 3.19
N ALA A 66 -8.17 12.66 2.44
CA ALA A 66 -9.60 12.96 2.56
C ALA A 66 -10.14 12.61 3.97
N SER A 67 -9.59 11.59 4.59
CA SER A 67 -9.87 11.18 5.97
C SER A 67 -9.12 12.02 7.03
N LYS A 68 -8.43 13.09 6.64
CA LYS A 68 -7.65 14.00 7.50
C LYS A 68 -6.57 13.30 8.33
N TRP A 69 -5.96 12.24 7.80
CA TRP A 69 -4.78 11.65 8.43
C TRP A 69 -3.59 12.59 8.22
N GLU A 70 -2.80 12.83 9.27
CA GLU A 70 -1.62 13.71 9.19
C GLU A 70 -0.41 13.01 8.55
N LYS A 71 -0.29 11.70 8.77
CA LYS A 71 0.83 10.89 8.31
C LYS A 71 0.51 9.40 8.29
N ILE A 72 1.34 8.66 7.56
CA ILE A 72 1.39 7.19 7.58
C ILE A 72 2.84 6.79 7.82
N THR A 73 3.05 5.85 8.74
CA THR A 73 4.37 5.31 9.08
C THR A 73 4.36 3.82 8.77
N LEU A 74 5.08 3.34 7.77
CA LEU A 74 5.19 1.92 7.48
C LEU A 74 6.34 1.33 8.30
N LYS A 75 6.00 0.41 9.20
CA LYS A 75 6.97 -0.35 9.97
C LYS A 75 7.35 -1.63 9.22
N GLU A 76 8.51 -2.18 9.54
CA GLU A 76 8.92 -3.53 9.15
C GLU A 76 8.97 -3.80 7.64
N ILE A 77 9.40 -2.80 6.85
CA ILE A 77 9.69 -3.05 5.43
C ILE A 77 11.03 -3.79 5.32
N TYR A 78 10.98 -5.12 5.15
CA TYR A 78 12.17 -5.98 5.12
C TYR A 78 13.22 -5.56 4.07
N ARG A 79 14.49 -5.75 4.42
CA ARG A 79 15.65 -5.37 3.59
C ARG A 79 15.70 -6.09 2.24
N ASP A 80 15.25 -7.34 2.19
CA ASP A 80 15.18 -8.17 0.99
C ASP A 80 13.98 -7.82 0.08
N ASN A 81 12.96 -7.14 0.61
CA ASN A 81 11.78 -6.72 -0.14
C ASN A 81 12.02 -5.42 -0.92
N LEU A 82 12.99 -5.48 -1.85
CA LEU A 82 13.40 -4.34 -2.69
C LEU A 82 12.25 -3.76 -3.52
N ALA A 83 11.28 -4.60 -3.90
CA ALA A 83 10.11 -4.16 -4.66
C ALA A 83 9.23 -3.20 -3.84
N SER A 84 8.96 -3.53 -2.58
CA SER A 84 8.15 -2.69 -1.69
C SER A 84 8.89 -1.40 -1.31
N GLN A 85 10.19 -1.48 -1.05
CA GLN A 85 11.00 -0.28 -0.77
C GLN A 85 10.95 0.72 -1.92
N LYS A 86 11.22 0.28 -3.16
CA LYS A 86 11.15 1.12 -4.36
C LYS A 86 9.74 1.67 -4.58
N LEU A 87 8.71 0.84 -4.37
CA LEU A 87 7.31 1.25 -4.48
C LEU A 87 7.00 2.43 -3.55
N TYR A 88 7.24 2.30 -2.24
CA TYR A 88 6.90 3.34 -1.28
C TYR A 88 7.72 4.60 -1.48
N GLN A 89 9.02 4.49 -1.73
CA GLN A 89 9.86 5.63 -2.08
C GLN A 89 9.32 6.39 -3.30
N SER A 90 8.92 5.67 -4.35
CA SER A 90 8.34 6.27 -5.56
C SER A 90 6.97 6.93 -5.35
N CYS A 91 6.30 6.64 -4.21
CA CYS A 91 5.05 7.25 -3.79
C CYS A 91 5.25 8.43 -2.81
N GLY A 92 6.51 8.78 -2.49
CA GLY A 92 6.85 9.91 -1.62
C GLY A 92 7.12 9.56 -0.17
N PHE A 93 7.11 8.28 0.21
CA PHE A 93 7.57 7.87 1.54
C PHE A 93 9.08 8.06 1.67
N LYS A 94 9.53 8.53 2.83
CA LYS A 94 10.94 8.69 3.18
C LYS A 94 11.35 7.65 4.21
N LYS A 95 12.52 7.03 4.02
CA LYS A 95 13.11 6.16 5.05
C LYS A 95 13.52 7.03 6.24
N ILE A 96 12.99 6.73 7.43
CA ILE A 96 13.27 7.50 8.66
C ILE A 96 14.08 6.72 9.70
N SER A 97 14.10 5.39 9.60
CA SER A 97 14.86 4.52 10.51
C SER A 97 15.12 3.17 9.85
N GLU A 98 16.10 2.44 10.40
CA GLU A 98 16.47 1.09 9.97
C GLU A 98 17.03 0.27 11.14
N ASN A 99 16.86 -1.05 11.08
CA ASN A 99 17.55 -2.03 11.92
C ASN A 99 18.11 -3.15 11.04
N ASP A 100 18.67 -4.21 11.64
CA ASP A 100 19.32 -5.30 10.87
C ASP A 100 18.36 -6.04 9.94
N GLU A 101 17.05 -5.99 10.17
CA GLU A 101 16.05 -6.77 9.44
C GLU A 101 15.20 -5.92 8.47
N SER A 102 14.95 -4.65 8.81
CA SER A 102 13.90 -3.86 8.16
C SER A 102 14.12 -2.35 8.22
N PHE A 103 13.28 -1.64 7.46
CA PHE A 103 13.23 -0.20 7.37
C PHE A 103 11.89 0.33 7.87
N ILE A 104 11.92 1.55 8.41
CA ILE A 104 10.72 2.35 8.69
C ILE A 104 10.63 3.47 7.66
N PHE A 105 9.48 3.56 7.00
CA PHE A 105 9.16 4.61 6.03
C PHE A 105 8.04 5.51 6.56
N GLU A 106 8.08 6.81 6.27
CA GLU A 106 7.02 7.75 6.66
C GLU A 106 6.68 8.68 5.50
N ILE A 107 5.39 9.02 5.37
CA ILE A 107 4.91 10.12 4.55
C ILE A 107 4.01 11.04 5.38
N ARG A 108 4.21 12.35 5.25
CA ARG A 108 3.29 13.37 5.76
C ARG A 108 2.24 13.67 4.69
N LEU A 109 0.99 13.71 5.12
CA LEU A 109 -0.17 13.96 4.30
C LEU A 109 -0.60 15.42 4.54
N GLN A 110 0.18 16.34 3.95
CA GLN A 110 -0.15 17.76 3.87
C GLN A 110 -1.16 18.02 2.74
#